data_AF-A0A2V7GEV8-F1
#
_entry.id   AF-A0A2V7GEV8-F1
#
_cell.length_a   1.000
_cell.length_b   1.000
_cell.length_c   1.000
_cell.angle_alpha   90.00
_cell.angle_beta   90.00
_cell.angle_gamma   90.00
#
_symmetry.space_group_name_H-M   'P 1'
#
loop_
_entity.id
_entity.type
_entity.pdbx_description
1 polymer ?
#
loop_
_entity_poly.entity_id
_entity_poly.type
_entity_poly.pdbx_seq_one_letter_code
_entity_poly.pdbx_strand_id
1 'polypeptide(L)'
;MGYPGSRRDFIGTGFNDRANHAMLLRELETTIPEAARYGVPNVIAMFGNRRGKSDAEGIDNCVAGLNQIKALAEAQGVTVCLELLNSKVDHADYQGDHTAFGVAVMKAVNSPRIKLLYDIYHMQIMEGDVIRTIRTNRDYIAHFHTGGVPGRHELDGTQELNWHAIAAAIADTGFQGFVAHEFTPTRDPLTSLSEAVAAFTV
;
A
#
# COMPACT_ATOMS: atom_id res chain seq x y z
N MET A 1 0.32 4.42 10.68
CA MET A 1 1.09 3.45 9.89
C MET A 1 2.56 3.82 10.03
N GLY A 2 3.49 2.85 9.96
CA GLY A 2 4.93 3.11 10.11
C GLY A 2 5.78 2.37 9.07
N TYR A 3 7.00 2.86 8.88
CA TYR A 3 8.01 2.23 8.03
C TYR A 3 8.96 1.37 8.89
N PRO A 4 9.28 0.14 8.49
CA PRO A 4 10.13 -0.77 9.26
C PRO A 4 11.63 -0.47 9.16
N GLY A 5 12.02 0.45 8.28
CA GLY A 5 13.40 0.88 8.12
C GLY A 5 13.49 2.26 7.46
N SER A 6 14.62 2.93 7.69
CA SER A 6 14.97 4.18 7.01
C SER A 6 16.17 3.92 6.11
N ARG A 7 15.89 3.68 4.82
CA ARG A 7 16.92 3.39 3.81
C ARG A 7 16.59 4.10 2.50
N ARG A 8 17.64 4.51 1.78
CA ARG A 8 17.53 5.31 0.56
C ARG A 8 16.83 4.56 -0.59
N ASP A 9 16.93 3.23 -0.61
CA ASP A 9 16.39 2.36 -1.65
C ASP A 9 15.11 1.62 -1.20
N PHE A 10 14.37 2.18 -0.23
CA PHE A 10 13.23 1.53 0.43
C PHE A 10 12.25 0.89 -0.56
N ILE A 11 11.82 1.68 -1.55
CA ILE A 11 10.86 1.25 -2.58
C ILE A 11 11.45 0.19 -3.51
N GLY A 12 12.66 0.42 -4.04
CA GLY A 12 13.24 -0.43 -5.08
C GLY A 12 13.78 -1.78 -4.61
N THR A 13 13.85 -2.00 -3.30
CA THR A 13 14.40 -3.21 -2.67
C THR A 13 13.29 -3.79 -1.78
N GLY A 14 12.62 -4.84 -2.26
CA GLY A 14 11.45 -5.42 -1.60
C GLY A 14 11.41 -6.95 -1.64
N PHE A 15 10.27 -7.50 -1.28
CA PHE A 15 10.06 -8.95 -1.11
C PHE A 15 10.11 -9.76 -2.41
N ASN A 16 10.04 -9.12 -3.58
CA ASN A 16 10.13 -9.77 -4.89
C ASN A 16 11.53 -10.32 -5.20
N ASP A 17 12.53 -10.02 -4.36
CA ASP A 17 13.90 -10.49 -4.49
C ASP A 17 14.35 -11.20 -3.20
N ARG A 18 14.69 -12.48 -3.32
CA ARG A 18 15.12 -13.32 -2.19
C ARG A 18 16.39 -12.81 -1.52
N ALA A 19 17.26 -12.10 -2.25
CA ALA A 19 18.46 -11.52 -1.67
C ALA A 19 18.14 -10.47 -0.58
N ASN A 20 16.96 -9.86 -0.63
CA ASN A 20 16.53 -8.86 0.33
C ASN A 20 15.88 -9.45 1.59
N HIS A 21 15.40 -10.70 1.53
CA HIS A 21 14.53 -11.27 2.57
C HIS A 21 15.16 -11.22 3.96
N ALA A 22 16.42 -11.62 4.10
CA ALA A 22 17.08 -11.63 5.41
C ALA A 22 17.14 -10.23 6.05
N MET A 23 17.27 -9.17 5.24
CA MET A 23 17.25 -7.79 5.72
C MET A 23 15.84 -7.36 6.07
N LEU A 24 14.87 -7.56 5.17
CA LEU A 24 13.48 -7.16 5.37
C LEU A 24 12.82 -7.87 6.56
N LEU A 25 13.15 -9.14 6.77
CA LEU A 25 12.68 -9.92 7.91
C LEU A 25 13.20 -9.33 9.23
N ARG A 26 14.49 -8.99 9.32
CA ARG A 26 15.05 -8.36 10.53
C ARG A 26 14.40 -7.01 10.85
N GLU A 27 14.14 -6.20 9.82
CA GLU A 27 13.42 -4.93 9.96
C GLU A 27 12.02 -5.19 10.56
N LEU A 28 11.24 -6.10 9.95
CA LEU A 28 9.89 -6.41 10.43
C LEU A 28 9.85 -7.11 11.79
N GLU A 29 10.79 -8.02 12.08
CA GLU A 29 10.92 -8.69 13.39
C GLU A 29 11.16 -7.70 14.52
N THR A 30 11.79 -6.56 14.21
CA THR A 30 11.99 -5.46 15.16
C THR A 30 10.74 -4.57 15.23
N THR A 31 10.23 -4.14 14.08
CA THR A 31 9.17 -3.12 14.03
C THR A 31 7.79 -3.66 14.41
N ILE A 32 7.45 -4.91 14.10
CA ILE A 32 6.12 -5.45 14.40
C ILE A 32 5.82 -5.42 15.92
N PRO A 33 6.71 -5.93 16.81
CA PRO A 33 6.51 -5.80 18.25
C PRO A 33 6.45 -4.35 18.74
N GLU A 34 7.26 -3.45 18.17
CA GLU A 34 7.22 -2.02 18.52
C GLU A 34 5.90 -1.36 18.10
N ALA A 35 5.44 -1.65 16.89
CA ALA A 35 4.16 -1.17 16.38
C ALA A 35 3.01 -1.64 17.28
N ALA A 36 2.99 -2.92 17.67
CA ALA A 36 2.03 -3.45 18.62
C ALA A 36 2.08 -2.70 19.97
N ARG A 37 3.29 -2.48 20.51
CA ARG A 37 3.50 -1.75 21.77
C ARG A 37 2.96 -0.32 21.72
N TYR A 38 3.07 0.36 20.58
CA TYR A 38 2.60 1.74 20.39
C TYR A 38 1.18 1.84 19.82
N GLY A 39 0.46 0.72 19.66
CA GLY A 39 -0.88 0.71 19.10
C GLY A 39 -0.94 1.11 17.62
N VAL A 40 0.17 0.96 16.89
CA VAL A 40 0.23 1.19 15.44
C VAL A 40 -0.21 -0.09 14.74
N PRO A 41 -1.38 -0.12 14.09
CA PRO A 41 -1.97 -1.38 13.60
C PRO A 41 -1.32 -1.89 12.30
N ASN A 42 -0.62 -1.01 11.56
CA ASN A 42 -0.12 -1.31 10.22
C ASN A 42 1.34 -0.86 10.05
N VAL A 43 2.14 -1.70 9.41
CA VAL A 43 3.52 -1.42 8.97
C VAL A 43 3.64 -1.61 7.45
N ILE A 44 4.40 -0.75 6.77
CA ILE A 44 4.54 -0.80 5.30
C ILE A 44 5.67 -1.76 4.91
N ALA A 45 5.44 -2.53 3.85
CA ALA A 45 6.49 -3.27 3.15
C ALA A 45 6.38 -3.04 1.64
N MET A 46 7.46 -3.32 0.92
CA MET A 46 7.56 -3.06 -0.52
C MET A 46 7.67 -4.36 -1.32
N PHE A 47 7.10 -4.37 -2.52
CA PHE A 47 7.32 -5.45 -3.48
C PHE A 47 8.74 -5.36 -4.03
N GLY A 48 9.18 -4.19 -4.47
CA GLY A 48 10.52 -3.97 -5.04
C GLY A 48 10.53 -3.83 -6.56
N ASN A 49 11.70 -3.49 -7.11
CA ASN A 49 11.90 -3.37 -8.55
C ASN A 49 12.03 -4.74 -9.21
N ARG A 50 11.47 -4.88 -10.41
CA ARG A 50 11.44 -6.10 -11.21
C ARG A 50 12.85 -6.59 -11.53
N ARG A 51 13.76 -5.71 -11.98
CA ARG A 51 15.14 -6.06 -12.35
C ARG A 51 15.22 -7.29 -13.26
N GLY A 52 14.31 -7.36 -14.24
CA GLY A 52 14.20 -8.45 -15.21
C GLY A 52 13.41 -9.69 -14.76
N LYS A 53 12.94 -9.77 -13.51
CA LYS A 53 12.11 -10.88 -13.02
C LYS A 53 10.74 -10.91 -13.72
N SER A 54 10.24 -12.12 -13.95
CA SER A 54 8.84 -12.30 -14.37
C SER A 54 7.88 -12.03 -13.21
N ASP A 55 6.60 -11.77 -13.50
CA ASP A 55 5.59 -11.61 -12.44
C ASP A 55 5.41 -12.90 -11.63
N ALA A 56 5.46 -14.06 -12.28
CA ALA A 56 5.39 -15.35 -11.59
C ALA A 56 6.55 -15.50 -10.59
N GLU A 57 7.77 -15.20 -11.01
CA GLU A 57 8.95 -15.23 -10.14
C GLU A 57 8.85 -14.21 -8.98
N GLY A 58 8.40 -12.99 -9.28
CA GLY A 58 8.19 -11.95 -8.27
C GLY A 58 7.17 -12.37 -7.22
N ILE A 59 6.03 -12.94 -7.65
CA ILE A 59 5.00 -13.47 -6.75
C ILE A 59 5.56 -14.59 -5.88
N ASP A 60 6.23 -15.58 -6.47
CA ASP A 60 6.81 -16.72 -5.74
C ASP A 60 7.83 -16.26 -4.69
N ASN A 61 8.65 -15.26 -5.03
CA ASN A 61 9.61 -14.68 -4.11
C ASN A 61 8.91 -13.94 -2.97
N CYS A 62 7.90 -13.12 -3.27
CA CYS A 62 7.12 -12.43 -2.24
C CYS A 62 6.48 -13.43 -1.28
N VAL A 63 5.83 -14.46 -1.80
CA VAL A 63 5.16 -15.51 -1.01
C VAL A 63 6.16 -16.22 -0.10
N ALA A 64 7.34 -16.56 -0.60
CA ALA A 64 8.38 -17.22 0.19
C ALA A 64 8.89 -16.34 1.36
N GLY A 65 9.08 -15.04 1.14
CA GLY A 65 9.53 -14.13 2.20
C GLY A 65 8.42 -13.81 3.21
N LEU A 66 7.22 -13.49 2.74
CA LEU A 66 6.10 -13.10 3.59
C LEU A 66 5.57 -14.25 4.46
N ASN A 67 5.64 -15.50 3.98
CA ASN A 67 5.31 -16.67 4.80
C ASN A 67 6.20 -16.84 6.02
N GLN A 68 7.42 -16.29 6.02
CA GLN A 68 8.33 -16.35 7.17
C GLN A 68 7.93 -15.37 8.27
N ILE A 69 7.24 -14.27 7.96
CA ILE A 69 6.89 -13.22 8.93
C ILE A 69 5.41 -13.21 9.34
N LYS A 70 4.52 -13.82 8.55
CA LYS A 70 3.07 -13.72 8.78
C LYS A 70 2.62 -14.19 10.16
N ALA A 71 3.25 -15.23 10.72
CA ALA A 71 2.91 -15.75 12.04
C ALA A 71 3.20 -14.72 13.16
N LEU A 72 4.28 -13.94 13.03
CA LEU A 72 4.58 -12.86 13.97
C LEU A 72 3.56 -11.73 13.85
N ALA A 73 3.23 -11.31 12.63
CA ALA A 73 2.23 -10.29 12.35
C ALA A 73 0.85 -10.69 12.95
N GLU A 74 0.44 -11.93 12.74
CA GLU A 74 -0.78 -12.53 13.32
C GLU A 74 -0.75 -12.52 14.85
N ALA A 75 0.33 -13.00 15.47
CA ALA A 75 0.46 -13.06 16.92
C ALA A 75 0.46 -11.68 17.59
N GLN A 76 1.01 -10.66 16.93
CA GLN A 76 1.10 -9.30 17.44
C GLN A 76 -0.12 -8.43 17.04
N GLY A 77 -1.04 -8.96 16.22
CA GLY A 77 -2.20 -8.21 15.75
C GLY A 77 -1.87 -7.03 14.83
N VAL A 78 -0.67 -6.99 14.25
CA VAL A 78 -0.19 -5.94 13.35
C VAL A 78 -0.29 -6.43 11.91
N THR A 79 -0.75 -5.58 11.01
CA THR A 79 -0.85 -5.88 9.59
C THR A 79 0.38 -5.37 8.84
N VAL A 80 1.06 -6.24 8.09
CA VAL A 80 2.06 -5.83 7.11
C VAL A 80 1.33 -5.50 5.80
N CYS A 81 1.35 -4.22 5.42
CA CYS A 81 0.69 -3.72 4.24
C CYS A 81 1.71 -3.53 3.10
N LEU A 82 1.55 -4.31 2.03
CA LEU A 82 2.40 -4.21 0.84
C LEU A 82 1.83 -3.16 -0.10
N GLU A 83 2.64 -2.17 -0.43
CA GLU A 83 2.19 -1.02 -1.20
C GLU A 83 2.27 -1.24 -2.71
N LEU A 84 1.13 -1.01 -3.37
CA LEU A 84 1.04 -0.89 -4.82
C LEU A 84 1.43 0.52 -5.25
N LEU A 85 2.36 0.63 -6.19
CA LEU A 85 2.87 1.91 -6.71
C LEU A 85 2.64 2.00 -8.22
N ASN A 86 2.99 3.10 -8.86
CA ASN A 86 2.95 3.19 -10.33
C ASN A 86 4.36 3.12 -10.93
N SER A 87 4.51 2.31 -11.98
CA SER A 87 5.75 2.21 -12.76
C SER A 87 5.79 3.18 -13.95
N LYS A 88 4.64 3.80 -14.27
CA LYS A 88 4.46 4.69 -15.43
C LYS A 88 5.08 6.08 -15.24
N VAL A 89 5.00 6.65 -14.04
CA VAL A 89 5.39 8.04 -13.75
C VAL A 89 6.45 8.10 -12.67
N ASP A 90 6.23 7.48 -11.50
CA ASP A 90 7.03 7.77 -10.31
C ASP A 90 8.12 6.71 -10.02
N HIS A 91 7.79 5.44 -10.22
CA HIS A 91 8.64 4.33 -9.77
C HIS A 91 8.93 3.36 -10.91
N ALA A 92 9.65 3.85 -11.92
CA ALA A 92 10.09 3.02 -13.05
C ALA A 92 10.70 1.69 -12.57
N ASP A 93 10.29 0.59 -13.23
CA ASP A 93 10.65 -0.79 -12.91
C ASP A 93 10.03 -1.38 -11.62
N TYR A 94 9.14 -0.68 -10.89
CA TYR A 94 8.46 -1.27 -9.73
C TYR A 94 7.56 -2.44 -10.14
N GLN A 95 7.65 -3.58 -9.45
CA GLN A 95 6.96 -4.80 -9.88
C GLN A 95 5.54 -4.92 -9.33
N GLY A 96 5.28 -4.37 -8.14
CA GLY A 96 3.94 -4.31 -7.56
C GLY A 96 3.12 -3.16 -8.13
N ASP A 97 3.09 -3.01 -9.45
CA ASP A 97 2.49 -1.87 -10.14
C ASP A 97 1.05 -2.10 -10.63
N HIS A 98 0.52 -3.29 -10.40
CA HIS A 98 -0.84 -3.67 -10.75
C HIS A 98 -1.54 -4.40 -9.60
N THR A 99 -2.83 -4.15 -9.42
CA THR A 99 -3.66 -4.78 -8.38
C THR A 99 -3.64 -6.30 -8.50
N ALA A 100 -3.69 -6.82 -9.73
CA ALA A 100 -3.68 -8.27 -9.99
C ALA A 100 -2.42 -8.96 -9.43
N PHE A 101 -1.25 -8.33 -9.55
CA PHE A 101 0.01 -8.84 -8.99
C PHE A 101 -0.08 -8.90 -7.46
N GLY A 102 -0.47 -7.81 -6.81
CA GLY A 102 -0.58 -7.74 -5.35
C GLY A 102 -1.59 -8.74 -4.80
N VAL A 103 -2.77 -8.86 -5.42
CA VAL A 103 -3.82 -9.80 -5.00
C VAL A 103 -3.37 -11.26 -5.14
N ALA A 104 -2.60 -11.59 -6.19
CA ALA A 104 -2.04 -12.93 -6.34
C ALA A 104 -1.11 -13.29 -5.17
N VAL A 105 -0.25 -12.35 -4.74
CA VAL A 105 0.59 -12.53 -3.55
C VAL A 105 -0.27 -12.73 -2.29
N MET A 106 -1.28 -11.87 -2.06
CA MET A 106 -2.12 -11.97 -0.86
C MET A 106 -2.87 -13.30 -0.78
N LYS A 107 -3.41 -13.78 -1.92
CA LYS A 107 -4.08 -15.09 -2.00
C LYS A 107 -3.14 -16.24 -1.67
N ALA A 108 -1.92 -16.21 -2.19
CA ALA A 108 -0.94 -17.27 -1.98
C ALA A 108 -0.34 -17.26 -0.56
N VAL A 109 -0.12 -16.09 0.04
CA VAL A 109 0.31 -15.97 1.45
C VAL A 109 -0.80 -16.41 2.41
N ASN A 110 -2.06 -16.12 2.06
CA ASN A 110 -3.25 -16.50 2.80
C ASN A 110 -3.15 -16.17 4.29
N SER A 111 -3.01 -14.89 4.61
CA SER A 111 -2.94 -14.38 5.98
C SER A 111 -3.92 -13.23 6.20
N PRO A 112 -4.58 -13.14 7.37
CA PRO A 112 -5.35 -11.96 7.75
C PRO A 112 -4.46 -10.74 8.01
N ARG A 113 -3.15 -10.90 8.21
CA ARG A 113 -2.21 -9.82 8.57
C ARG A 113 -1.16 -9.50 7.51
N ILE A 114 -1.22 -10.14 6.34
CA ILE A 114 -0.47 -9.71 5.15
C ILE A 114 -1.49 -9.22 4.14
N LYS A 115 -1.50 -7.92 3.88
CA LYS A 115 -2.54 -7.23 3.11
C LYS A 115 -1.92 -6.18 2.18
N LEU A 116 -2.74 -5.59 1.32
CA LEU A 116 -2.33 -4.50 0.45
C LEU A 116 -2.55 -3.15 1.14
N LEU A 117 -1.59 -2.26 0.92
CA LEU A 117 -1.82 -0.81 0.92
C LEU A 117 -2.19 -0.45 -0.53
N TYR A 118 -3.44 -0.01 -0.71
CA TYR A 118 -3.96 0.42 -2.00
C TYR A 118 -3.85 1.95 -2.10
N ASP A 119 -2.74 2.43 -2.65
CA ASP A 119 -2.60 3.84 -2.98
C ASP A 119 -3.43 4.15 -4.23
N ILE A 120 -4.47 4.98 -4.05
CA ILE A 120 -5.45 5.28 -5.09
C ILE A 120 -4.84 6.16 -6.19
N TYR A 121 -3.91 7.04 -5.85
CA TYR A 121 -3.19 7.87 -6.83
C TYR A 121 -2.41 6.99 -7.80
N HIS A 122 -1.67 6.01 -7.26
CA HIS A 122 -0.89 5.07 -8.05
C HIS A 122 -1.76 4.17 -8.94
N MET A 123 -2.85 3.63 -8.38
CA MET A 123 -3.71 2.72 -9.12
C MET A 123 -4.57 3.44 -10.17
N GLN A 124 -4.93 4.71 -9.96
CA GLN A 124 -5.54 5.51 -11.01
C GLN A 124 -4.60 5.70 -12.21
N ILE A 125 -3.31 5.94 -11.97
CA ILE A 125 -2.32 6.12 -13.04
C ILE A 125 -2.11 4.84 -13.87
N MET A 126 -2.11 3.68 -13.20
CA MET A 126 -1.82 2.39 -13.81
C MET A 126 -3.04 1.75 -14.46
N GLU A 127 -4.18 1.73 -13.76
CA GLU A 127 -5.31 0.87 -14.11
C GLU A 127 -6.64 1.62 -14.25
N GLY A 128 -6.82 2.73 -13.55
CA GLY A 128 -8.12 3.40 -13.43
C GLY A 128 -9.15 2.50 -12.75
N ASP A 129 -10.44 2.69 -13.08
CA ASP A 129 -11.55 1.81 -12.63
C ASP A 129 -11.60 1.55 -11.10
N VAL A 130 -11.14 2.55 -10.35
CA VAL A 130 -10.79 2.47 -8.92
C VAL A 130 -11.89 1.84 -8.07
N ILE A 131 -13.13 2.32 -8.19
CA ILE A 131 -14.25 1.87 -7.34
C ILE A 131 -14.53 0.37 -7.54
N ARG A 132 -14.55 -0.10 -8.79
CA ARG A 132 -14.82 -1.51 -9.09
C ARG A 132 -13.68 -2.39 -8.58
N THR A 133 -12.43 -1.95 -8.77
CA THR A 133 -11.24 -2.66 -8.30
C THR A 133 -11.21 -2.77 -6.78
N ILE A 134 -11.49 -1.68 -6.05
CA ILE A 134 -11.57 -1.68 -4.58
C ILE A 134 -12.64 -2.66 -4.10
N ARG A 135 -13.87 -2.55 -4.62
CA ARG A 135 -14.98 -3.42 -4.19
C ARG A 135 -14.70 -4.91 -4.45
N THR A 136 -14.07 -5.22 -5.57
CA THR A 136 -13.72 -6.60 -5.96
C THR A 136 -12.65 -7.19 -5.04
N ASN A 137 -11.71 -6.36 -4.56
CA ASN A 137 -10.52 -6.83 -3.84
C ASN A 137 -10.51 -6.43 -2.35
N ARG A 138 -11.64 -5.98 -1.81
CA ARG A 138 -11.76 -5.44 -0.43
C ARG A 138 -11.15 -6.34 0.64
N ASP A 139 -11.26 -7.66 0.49
CA ASP A 139 -10.80 -8.63 1.49
C ASP A 139 -9.25 -8.69 1.56
N TYR A 140 -8.56 -8.13 0.57
CA TYR A 140 -7.09 -8.11 0.49
C TYR A 140 -6.49 -6.74 0.84
N ILE A 141 -7.31 -5.70 1.01
CA ILE A 141 -6.85 -4.32 1.25
C ILE A 141 -7.03 -3.98 2.73
N ALA A 142 -6.01 -3.45 3.39
CA ALA A 142 -6.05 -3.05 4.80
C ALA A 142 -5.72 -1.57 5.05
N HIS A 143 -5.31 -0.85 4.02
CA HIS A 143 -4.95 0.55 4.11
C HIS A 143 -5.09 1.22 2.75
N PHE A 144 -5.41 2.51 2.77
CA PHE A 144 -5.49 3.34 1.57
C PHE A 144 -4.62 4.58 1.73
N HIS A 145 -3.96 4.95 0.65
CA HIS A 145 -3.37 6.27 0.49
C HIS A 145 -4.14 7.06 -0.57
N THR A 146 -4.11 8.39 -0.46
CA THR A 146 -4.76 9.31 -1.42
C THR A 146 -3.80 10.39 -1.91
N GLY A 147 -3.94 10.80 -3.16
CA GLY A 147 -3.33 12.01 -3.72
C GLY A 147 -3.96 12.39 -5.05
N GLY A 148 -4.10 13.69 -5.35
CA GLY A 148 -4.74 14.14 -6.60
C GLY A 148 -3.95 13.71 -7.85
N VAL A 149 -4.64 13.15 -8.86
CA VAL A 149 -4.02 12.75 -10.14
C VAL A 149 -4.23 13.87 -11.18
N PRO A 150 -3.17 14.37 -11.87
CA PRO A 150 -1.88 13.72 -12.06
C PRO A 150 -0.72 14.21 -11.17
N GLY A 151 -0.90 15.25 -10.35
CA GLY A 151 0.23 15.94 -9.69
C GLY A 151 0.67 15.39 -8.32
N ARG A 152 -0.08 14.45 -7.74
CA ARG A 152 0.01 14.02 -6.32
C ARG A 152 -0.11 15.21 -5.35
N HIS A 153 -1.07 16.08 -5.65
CA HIS A 153 -1.38 17.30 -4.89
C HIS A 153 -2.77 17.20 -4.24
N GLU A 154 -3.47 18.33 -4.13
CA GLU A 154 -4.80 18.45 -3.52
C GLU A 154 -5.85 17.49 -4.10
N LEU A 155 -6.80 17.10 -3.25
CA LEU A 155 -7.96 16.27 -3.59
C LEU A 155 -9.16 17.13 -4.05
N ASP A 156 -8.93 18.06 -4.97
CA ASP A 156 -9.93 19.07 -5.37
C ASP A 156 -10.28 19.02 -6.87
N GLY A 157 -10.82 20.11 -7.42
CA GLY A 157 -11.23 20.19 -8.84
C GLY A 157 -10.08 20.31 -9.85
N THR A 158 -8.82 20.34 -9.40
CA THR A 158 -7.63 20.41 -10.27
C THR A 158 -7.13 19.03 -10.72
N GLN A 159 -7.77 17.96 -10.25
CA GLN A 159 -7.41 16.57 -10.49
C GLN A 159 -8.63 15.76 -10.99
N GLU A 160 -8.42 14.53 -11.46
CA GLU A 160 -9.43 13.77 -12.23
C GLU A 160 -10.35 12.83 -11.44
N LEU A 161 -10.07 12.55 -10.16
CA LEU A 161 -10.81 11.61 -9.32
C LEU A 161 -11.98 12.26 -8.56
N ASN A 162 -13.09 11.55 -8.42
CA ASN A 162 -14.16 11.94 -7.49
C ASN A 162 -13.96 11.28 -6.11
N TRP A 163 -13.32 12.01 -5.19
CA TRP A 163 -12.94 11.49 -3.87
C TRP A 163 -14.11 11.11 -2.97
N HIS A 164 -15.21 11.87 -2.98
CA HIS A 164 -16.39 11.52 -2.18
C HIS A 164 -17.03 10.21 -2.67
N ALA A 165 -17.10 9.99 -3.99
CA ALA A 165 -17.62 8.73 -4.54
C ALA A 165 -16.73 7.53 -4.18
N ILE A 166 -15.41 7.72 -4.16
CA ILE A 166 -14.45 6.69 -3.77
C ILE A 166 -14.54 6.40 -2.27
N ALA A 167 -14.64 7.43 -1.43
CA ALA A 167 -14.83 7.31 0.01
C ALA A 167 -16.13 6.54 0.34
N ALA A 168 -17.25 6.89 -0.30
CA ALA A 168 -18.51 6.16 -0.17
C ALA A 168 -18.36 4.69 -0.58
N ALA A 169 -17.70 4.43 -1.71
CA ALA A 169 -17.46 3.06 -2.15
C ALA A 169 -16.59 2.24 -1.18
N ILE A 170 -15.62 2.86 -0.50
CA ILE A 170 -14.81 2.22 0.55
C ILE A 170 -15.68 1.98 1.80
N ALA A 171 -16.45 2.96 2.24
CA ALA A 171 -17.35 2.83 3.39
C ALA A 171 -18.39 1.71 3.19
N ASP A 172 -18.95 1.60 1.98
CA ASP A 172 -19.89 0.52 1.58
C ASP A 172 -19.29 -0.88 1.72
N THR A 173 -17.96 -1.02 1.68
CA THR A 173 -17.30 -2.32 1.91
C THR A 173 -17.27 -2.74 3.38
N GLY A 174 -17.65 -1.84 4.29
CA GLY A 174 -17.50 -2.01 5.73
C GLY A 174 -16.08 -1.77 6.24
N PHE A 175 -15.20 -1.15 5.44
CA PHE A 175 -13.81 -0.88 5.83
C PHE A 175 -13.75 -0.05 7.13
N GLN A 176 -13.05 -0.58 8.13
CA GLN A 176 -12.84 0.07 9.44
C GLN A 176 -11.36 0.47 9.67
N GLY A 177 -10.54 0.36 8.63
CA GLY A 177 -9.13 0.70 8.70
C GLY A 177 -8.88 2.20 8.55
N PHE A 178 -7.61 2.55 8.39
CA PHE A 178 -7.18 3.93 8.21
C PHE A 178 -6.97 4.26 6.72
N VAL A 179 -7.18 5.53 6.40
CA VAL A 179 -6.81 6.17 5.14
C VAL A 179 -5.77 7.23 5.47
N ALA A 180 -4.66 7.29 4.72
CA ALA A 180 -3.67 8.35 4.85
C ALA A 180 -3.72 9.29 3.64
N HIS A 181 -3.71 10.59 3.90
CA HIS A 181 -3.63 11.59 2.85
C HIS A 181 -2.16 11.87 2.51
N GLU A 182 -1.61 11.07 1.58
CA GLU A 182 -0.20 11.11 1.16
C GLU A 182 -0.05 11.90 -0.15
N PHE A 183 -0.12 13.23 -0.02
CA PHE A 183 0.05 14.15 -1.13
C PHE A 183 0.96 15.31 -0.73
N THR A 184 1.50 16.03 -1.72
CA THR A 184 2.32 17.22 -1.51
C THR A 184 1.46 18.46 -1.75
N PRO A 185 1.11 19.24 -0.71
CA PRO A 185 0.35 20.47 -0.89
C PRO A 185 1.08 21.50 -1.76
N THR A 186 0.35 22.17 -2.65
CA THR A 186 0.87 23.29 -3.47
C THR A 186 0.59 24.66 -2.83
N ARG A 187 -0.21 24.66 -1.76
CA ARG A 187 -0.60 25.82 -0.97
C ARG A 187 -0.46 25.50 0.53
N ASP A 188 -1.14 26.26 1.39
CA ASP A 188 -1.07 26.05 2.84
C ASP A 188 -1.35 24.59 3.23
N PRO A 189 -0.37 23.86 3.83
CA PRO A 189 -0.49 22.42 4.06
C PRO A 189 -1.65 22.02 4.98
N LEU A 190 -1.93 22.82 6.02
CA LEU A 190 -3.00 22.50 6.97
C LEU A 190 -4.38 22.71 6.35
N THR A 191 -4.52 23.75 5.52
CA THR A 191 -5.73 23.97 4.73
C THR A 191 -5.95 22.82 3.74
N SER A 192 -4.93 22.45 2.97
CA SER A 192 -5.04 21.34 2.02
C SER A 192 -5.38 20.01 2.72
N LEU A 193 -4.80 19.73 3.89
CA LEU A 193 -5.14 18.53 4.67
C LEU A 193 -6.58 18.56 5.17
N SER A 194 -7.04 19.69 5.72
CA SER A 194 -8.41 19.86 6.19
C SER A 194 -9.44 19.63 5.08
N GLU A 195 -9.16 20.15 3.88
CA GLU A 195 -10.01 19.95 2.71
C GLU A 195 -9.96 18.51 2.18
N ALA A 196 -8.80 17.85 2.19
CA ALA A 196 -8.67 16.43 1.83
C ALA A 196 -9.52 15.54 2.74
N VAL A 197 -9.50 15.80 4.06
CA VAL A 197 -10.35 15.10 5.03
C VAL A 197 -11.82 15.34 4.73
N ALA A 198 -12.22 16.59 4.48
CA ALA A 198 -13.59 16.93 4.15
C ALA A 198 -14.07 16.24 2.85
N ALA A 199 -13.23 16.21 1.81
CA ALA A 199 -13.53 15.57 0.53
C ALA A 199 -13.69 14.04 0.63
N PHE A 200 -13.10 13.43 1.66
CA PHE A 200 -13.11 11.98 1.88
C PHE A 200 -14.01 11.54 3.05
N THR A 201 -14.79 12.45 3.64
CA THR A 201 -15.75 12.14 4.71
C THR A 201 -17.11 11.77 4.11
N VAL A 202 -17.67 10.64 4.55
CA VAL A 202 -18.98 10.11 4.14
C VAL A 202 -19.77 9.55 5.33
#